data_AF-A0A1F8B5P8-F1
#
_entry.id   AF-A0A1F8B5P8-F1
#
_cell.length_a   1.000
_cell.length_b   1.000
_cell.length_c   1.000
_cell.angle_alpha   90.00
_cell.angle_beta   90.00
_cell.angle_gamma   90.00
#
_symmetry.space_group_name_H-M   'P 1'
#
loop_
_entity.id
_entity.type
_entity.pdbx_description
1 polymer ?
#
loop_
_entity_poly.entity_id
_entity_poly.type
_entity_poly.pdbx_seq_one_letter_code
_entity_poly.pdbx_strand_id
1 'polypeptide(L)'
;MSLKEYQKLVIRTAKGNYKSKNDELVNWGLGVAGEAGDLAGCIKKTIYHGNDQREGMRENIGDTMWYLAMICNFFGWNFEEVLAENIAKLKKRYPKGFTKKHASRGGTRIDWNEK
;
A
#
# COMPACT_ATOMS: atom_id res chain seq x y z
N MET A 1 12.69 5.43 13.92
CA MET A 1 12.07 4.12 13.64
C MET A 1 12.42 3.72 12.22
N SER A 2 13.00 2.54 12.04
CA SER A 2 13.22 1.89 10.74
C SER A 2 11.95 1.18 10.26
N LEU A 3 11.87 0.81 8.98
CA LEU A 3 10.75 0.01 8.45
C LEU A 3 10.66 -1.37 9.11
N LYS A 4 11.81 -1.96 9.45
CA LYS A 4 11.87 -3.22 10.20
C LYS A 4 11.30 -3.08 11.61
N GLU A 5 11.59 -1.97 12.30
CA GLU A 5 10.99 -1.67 13.60
C GLU A 5 9.49 -1.41 13.48
N TYR A 6 9.07 -0.62 12.48
CA TYR A 6 7.66 -0.36 12.20
C TYR A 6 6.88 -1.65 11.96
N GLN A 7 7.36 -2.52 11.07
CA GLN A 7 6.73 -3.80 10.76
C GLN A 7 6.58 -4.71 11.99
N LYS A 8 7.52 -4.66 12.94
CA LYS A 8 7.41 -5.36 14.23
C LYS A 8 6.38 -4.73 15.16
N LEU A 9 6.32 -3.40 15.20
CA LEU A 9 5.45 -2.66 16.12
C LEU A 9 3.97 -2.82 15.75
N VAL A 10 3.62 -2.84 14.46
CA VAL A 10 2.22 -2.95 14.00
C VAL A 10 1.56 -4.28 14.42
N ILE A 11 2.33 -5.35 14.61
CA ILE A 11 1.82 -6.65 15.08
C ILE A 11 1.12 -6.51 16.44
N ARG A 12 1.61 -5.60 17.30
CA ARG A 12 1.08 -5.41 18.66
C ARG A 12 -0.32 -4.80 18.67
N THR A 13 -0.73 -4.13 17.59
CA THR A 13 -2.03 -3.46 17.49
C THR A 13 -3.01 -4.25 16.62
N ALA A 14 -2.57 -5.34 16.00
CA ALA A 14 -3.40 -6.18 15.18
C ALA A 14 -4.38 -6.98 16.04
N LYS A 15 -5.61 -7.12 15.54
CA LYS A 15 -6.57 -8.06 16.12
C LYS A 15 -5.98 -9.47 16.03
N GLY A 16 -5.91 -10.18 17.16
CA GLY A 16 -5.59 -11.61 17.17
C GLY A 16 -6.82 -12.48 16.92
N ASN A 17 -6.61 -13.80 16.82
CA ASN A 17 -7.67 -14.82 16.85
C ASN A 17 -8.66 -14.77 15.67
N TYR A 18 -8.14 -14.82 14.44
CA TYR A 18 -8.95 -15.06 13.25
C TYR A 18 -9.47 -16.51 13.22
N LYS A 19 -10.67 -16.71 12.65
CA LYS A 19 -11.27 -18.04 12.49
C LYS A 19 -10.45 -18.93 11.55
N SER A 20 -9.80 -18.33 10.55
CA SER A 20 -8.91 -19.00 9.62
C SER A 20 -7.84 -18.05 9.08
N LYS A 21 -6.81 -18.60 8.44
CA LYS A 21 -5.81 -17.81 7.71
C LYS A 21 -6.38 -17.04 6.52
N ASN A 22 -7.43 -17.56 5.89
CA ASN A 22 -8.12 -16.85 4.83
C ASN A 22 -8.86 -15.63 5.38
N ASP A 23 -9.55 -15.77 6.51
CA ASP A 23 -10.25 -14.64 7.15
C ASP A 23 -9.28 -13.55 7.60
N GLU A 24 -8.11 -13.94 8.11
CA GLU A 24 -7.01 -13.03 8.44
C GLU A 24 -6.55 -12.24 7.20
N LEU A 25 -6.25 -12.93 6.09
CA LEU A 25 -5.81 -12.30 4.85
C LEU A 25 -6.88 -11.41 4.23
N VAL A 26 -8.15 -11.84 4.26
CA VAL A 26 -9.30 -11.04 3.79
C VAL A 26 -9.42 -9.75 4.59
N ASN A 27 -9.27 -9.81 5.91
CA ASN A 27 -9.30 -8.63 6.77
C ASN A 27 -8.21 -7.62 6.37
N TRP A 28 -6.98 -8.09 6.14
CA TRP A 28 -5.88 -7.21 5.74
C TRP A 28 -6.06 -6.64 4.34
N GLY A 29 -6.44 -7.46 3.36
CA GLY A 29 -6.64 -7.02 1.98
C GLY A 29 -7.79 -6.03 1.82
N LEU A 30 -8.94 -6.29 2.47
CA LEU A 30 -10.08 -5.36 2.45
C LEU A 30 -9.77 -4.07 3.21
N GLY A 31 -8.96 -4.15 4.28
CA GLY A 31 -8.45 -2.96 4.98
C GLY A 31 -7.70 -2.02 4.05
N VAL A 32 -6.76 -2.54 3.24
CA VAL A 32 -6.05 -1.72 2.22
C VAL A 32 -7.02 -1.00 1.29
N ALA A 33 -8.07 -1.69 0.82
CA ALA A 33 -9.06 -1.10 -0.07
C ALA A 33 -9.91 -0.02 0.63
N GLY A 34 -10.27 -0.23 1.89
CA GLY A 34 -10.99 0.75 2.72
C GLY A 34 -10.21 2.05 2.87
N GLU A 35 -8.98 1.97 3.39
CA GLU A 35 -8.13 3.15 3.63
C GLU A 35 -7.78 3.88 2.33
N ALA A 36 -7.59 3.15 1.23
CA ALA A 36 -7.40 3.75 -0.09
C ALA A 36 -8.65 4.53 -0.57
N GLY A 37 -9.85 4.02 -0.26
CA GLY A 37 -11.12 4.67 -0.54
C GLY A 37 -11.30 5.96 0.27
N ASP A 38 -10.96 5.92 1.56
CA ASP A 38 -11.03 7.08 2.45
C ASP A 38 -10.00 8.15 2.06
N LEU A 39 -8.77 7.75 1.71
CA LEU A 39 -7.78 8.64 1.11
C LEU A 39 -8.32 9.33 -0.16
N ALA A 40 -8.94 8.56 -1.07
CA ALA A 40 -9.56 9.11 -2.26
C ALA A 40 -10.70 10.09 -1.92
N GLY A 41 -11.48 9.79 -0.88
CA GLY A 41 -12.52 10.67 -0.34
C GLY A 41 -11.96 12.00 0.17
N CYS A 42 -10.89 11.99 0.95
CA CYS A 42 -10.20 13.19 1.43
C CYS A 42 -9.69 14.05 0.27
N ILE A 43 -9.02 13.42 -0.71
CA ILE A 43 -8.53 14.10 -1.92
C ILE A 43 -9.70 14.76 -2.67
N LYS A 44 -10.79 14.02 -2.91
CA LYS A 44 -11.98 14.55 -3.60
C LYS A 44 -12.55 15.77 -2.88
N LYS A 45 -12.73 15.70 -1.55
CA LYS A 45 -13.24 16.82 -0.74
C LYS A 45 -12.33 18.05 -0.80
N THR A 46 -11.01 17.85 -0.78
CA THR A 46 -10.03 18.95 -0.88
C THR A 46 -10.08 19.61 -2.26
N ILE A 47 -10.10 18.83 -3.33
CA ILE A 47 -10.02 19.37 -4.69
C ILE A 47 -11.35 19.95 -5.17
N TYR A 48 -12.47 19.27 -4.91
CA TYR A 48 -13.75 19.63 -5.51
C TYR A 48 -14.71 20.36 -4.58
N HIS A 49 -14.53 20.26 -3.25
CA HIS A 49 -15.44 20.86 -2.28
C HIS A 49 -14.78 21.97 -1.44
N GLY A 50 -13.52 22.34 -1.74
CA GLY A 50 -12.79 23.39 -1.01
C GLY A 50 -12.56 23.09 0.48
N ASN A 51 -12.72 21.84 0.90
CA ASN A 51 -12.56 21.41 2.28
C ASN A 51 -11.17 20.79 2.45
N ASP A 52 -10.24 21.50 3.10
CA ASP A 52 -8.89 21.00 3.36
C ASP A 52 -8.94 19.75 4.26
N GLN A 53 -8.59 18.60 3.70
CA GLN A 53 -8.56 17.32 4.37
C GLN A 53 -7.15 16.73 4.43
N ARG A 54 -6.09 17.56 4.38
CA ARG A 54 -4.69 17.08 4.40
C ARG A 54 -4.35 16.19 5.59
N GLU A 55 -4.87 16.50 6.78
CA GLU A 55 -4.67 15.64 7.96
C GLU A 55 -5.31 14.26 7.76
N GLY A 56 -6.54 14.21 7.22
CA GLY A 56 -7.19 12.95 6.87
C GLY A 56 -6.41 12.18 5.80
N MET A 57 -5.83 12.84 4.79
CA MET A 57 -4.95 12.17 3.82
C MET A 57 -3.74 11.55 4.51
N ARG A 58 -3.11 12.28 5.45
CA ARG A 58 -1.94 11.82 6.19
C ARG A 58 -2.25 10.59 7.05
N GLU A 59 -3.40 10.60 7.73
CA GLU A 59 -3.91 9.50 8.54
C GLU A 59 -4.13 8.25 7.68
N ASN A 60 -4.92 8.37 6.61
CA ASN A 60 -5.25 7.24 5.74
C ASN A 60 -4.03 6.65 5.01
N ILE A 61 -2.99 7.45 4.73
CA ILE A 61 -1.70 6.92 4.25
C ILE A 61 -1.05 6.04 5.32
N GLY A 62 -1.07 6.47 6.58
CA GLY A 62 -0.57 5.68 7.71
C GLY A 62 -1.32 4.36 7.88
N ASP A 63 -2.65 4.41 7.84
CA ASP A 63 -3.50 3.22 8.00
C ASP A 63 -3.35 2.26 6.82
N THR A 64 -3.24 2.77 5.59
CA THR A 64 -2.90 1.96 4.43
C THR A 64 -1.57 1.24 4.61
N MET A 65 -0.54 1.94 5.10
CA MET A 65 0.78 1.35 5.36
C MET A 65 0.74 0.31 6.49
N TRP A 66 -0.15 0.49 7.47
CA TRP A 66 -0.37 -0.47 8.54
C TRP A 66 -0.90 -1.80 7.99
N TYR A 67 -1.94 -1.77 7.15
CA TYR A 67 -2.47 -2.97 6.50
C TYR A 67 -1.46 -3.64 5.56
N LEU A 68 -0.68 -2.87 4.79
CA LEU A 68 0.36 -3.43 3.93
C LEU A 68 1.47 -4.12 4.73
N ALA A 69 1.88 -3.55 5.86
CA ALA A 69 2.84 -4.18 6.77
C ALA A 69 2.28 -5.46 7.39
N MET A 70 0.97 -5.51 7.71
CA MET A 70 0.31 -6.73 8.17
C MET A 70 0.26 -7.83 7.10
N ILE A 71 0.07 -7.48 5.82
CA ILE A 71 0.19 -8.44 4.71
C ILE A 71 1.62 -8.98 4.62
N CYS A 72 2.64 -8.11 4.75
CA CYS A 72 4.04 -8.57 4.77
C CYS A 72 4.29 -9.53 5.94
N ASN A 73 3.78 -9.22 7.13
CA ASN A 73 3.88 -10.12 8.29
C ASN A 73 3.16 -11.45 8.07
N PHE A 74 1.98 -11.44 7.45
CA PHE A 74 1.21 -12.64 7.14
C PHE A 74 1.99 -13.62 6.25
N PHE A 75 2.67 -13.11 5.22
CA PHE A 75 3.47 -13.93 4.29
C PHE A 75 4.94 -14.12 4.72
N GLY A 76 5.37 -13.49 5.81
CA GLY A 76 6.78 -13.50 6.24
C GLY A 76 7.72 -12.69 5.35
N TRP A 77 7.19 -11.72 4.59
CA TRP A 77 7.98 -10.83 3.74
C TRP A 77 8.61 -9.69 4.54
N ASN A 78 9.82 -9.29 4.15
CA ASN A 78 10.44 -8.09 4.68
C ASN A 78 9.86 -6.86 3.96
N PHE A 79 9.23 -5.97 4.71
CA PHE A 79 8.56 -4.81 4.14
C PHE A 79 9.55 -3.83 3.47
N GLU A 80 10.77 -3.68 4.02
CA GLU A 80 11.82 -2.84 3.43
C GLU A 80 12.28 -3.40 2.09
N GLU A 81 12.41 -4.72 1.96
CA GLU A 81 12.79 -5.38 0.71
C GLU A 81 11.72 -5.18 -0.37
N VAL A 82 10.43 -5.34 -0.03
CA VAL A 82 9.31 -5.10 -0.96
C VAL A 82 9.36 -3.67 -1.53
N LEU A 83 9.68 -2.67 -0.70
CA LEU A 83 9.82 -1.28 -1.15
C LEU A 83 11.10 -1.09 -1.99
N ALA A 84 12.22 -1.71 -1.60
CA ALA A 84 13.46 -1.64 -2.36
C ALA A 84 13.33 -2.23 -3.76
N GLU A 85 12.65 -3.38 -3.89
CA GLU A 85 12.31 -4.01 -5.18
C GLU A 85 11.45 -3.10 -6.04
N ASN A 86 10.47 -2.40 -5.44
CA ASN A 86 9.66 -1.41 -6.13
C ASN A 86 10.52 -0.29 -6.71
N ILE A 87 11.44 0.28 -5.91
CA ILE A 87 12.36 1.32 -6.36
C ILE A 87 13.28 0.82 -7.47
N ALA A 88 13.86 -0.37 -7.35
CA ALA A 88 14.72 -0.95 -8.39
C ALA A 88 13.97 -1.11 -9.72
N LYS A 89 12.74 -1.63 -9.66
CA LYS A 89 11.84 -1.74 -10.82
C LYS A 89 11.51 -0.37 -11.44
N LEU A 90 11.22 0.64 -10.62
CA LEU A 90 10.90 1.98 -11.10
C LEU A 90 12.12 2.69 -11.70
N LYS A 91 13.31 2.56 -11.11
CA LYS A 91 14.57 3.09 -11.67
C LYS A 91 14.87 2.49 -13.05
N LYS A 92 14.69 1.18 -13.20
CA LYS A 92 14.83 0.51 -14.50
C LYS A 92 13.82 1.03 -15.52
N ARG A 93 12.59 1.32 -15.10
CA ARG A 93 11.54 1.86 -15.99
C ARG A 93 11.74 3.33 -16.34
N TYR A 94 12.24 4.13 -15.40
CA TYR A 94 12.33 5.58 -15.49
C TYR A 94 13.75 6.07 -15.17
N PRO A 95 14.78 5.72 -15.98
CA PRO A 95 16.18 6.01 -15.67
C PRO A 95 16.50 7.52 -15.63
N LYS A 96 15.72 8.34 -16.33
CA LYS A 96 15.81 9.81 -16.34
C LYS A 96 14.54 10.47 -15.79
N GLY A 97 13.77 9.76 -14.97
CA GLY A 97 12.46 10.19 -14.49
C GLY A 97 11.30 9.82 -15.43
N PHE A 98 10.12 10.35 -15.11
CA PHE A 98 8.87 10.01 -15.79
C PHE A 98 8.86 10.43 -17.26
N THR A 99 8.41 9.54 -18.14
CA THR A 99 8.00 9.88 -19.51
C THR A 99 6.75 9.11 -19.89
N LYS A 100 5.89 9.70 -20.73
CA LYS A 100 4.70 9.01 -21.27
C LYS A 100 5.07 7.72 -22.01
N LYS A 101 6.20 7.73 -22.74
CA LYS A 101 6.73 6.56 -23.46
C LYS A 101 7.06 5.40 -22.52
N HIS A 102 7.73 5.66 -21.39
CA HIS A 102 8.03 4.61 -20.41
C HIS A 102 6.80 4.15 -19.63
N ALA A 103 5.82 5.04 -19.45
CA ALA A 103 4.59 4.75 -18.73
C ALA A 103 3.63 3.81 -19.48
N SER A 104 3.65 3.79 -20.82
CA SER A 104 2.75 2.95 -21.62
C SER A 104 3.03 1.45 -21.54
N ARG A 105 4.19 1.04 -21.00
CA ARG A 105 4.64 -0.36 -20.78
C ARG A 105 4.72 -1.24 -22.04
N GLY A 106 4.29 -0.78 -23.22
CA GLY A 106 4.51 -1.44 -24.51
C GLY A 106 4.14 -2.93 -24.57
N GLY A 107 3.10 -3.36 -23.83
CA GLY A 107 2.67 -4.76 -23.76
C GLY A 107 3.46 -5.65 -22.78
N THR A 108 4.51 -5.16 -22.11
CA THR A 108 5.30 -5.94 -21.14
C THR A 108 4.72 -5.90 -19.72
N ARG A 109 3.42 -5.57 -19.57
CA ARG A 109 2.75 -5.59 -18.27
C ARG A 109 2.38 -7.03 -17.96
N ILE A 110 2.87 -7.56 -16.84
CA ILE A 110 2.28 -8.75 -16.23
C ILE A 110 0.88 -8.35 -15.78
N ASP A 111 -0.13 -8.98 -16.37
CA ASP A 111 -1.48 -8.97 -15.85
C ASP A 111 -1.61 -10.06 -14.79
N TRP A 112 -1.99 -9.66 -13.58
CA TRP A 112 -2.17 -10.59 -12.45
C TRP A 112 -3.63 -11.02 -12.30
N ASN A 113 -4.55 -10.48 -13.11
CA ASN A 113 -5.98 -10.81 -13.11
C ASN A 113 -6.34 -11.93 -14.11
N GLU A 114 -5.41 -12.36 -14.96
CA GLU A 114 -5.65 -13.36 -16.03
C GLU A 114 -5.08 -14.76 -15.72
N LYS A 115 -4.96 -15.13 -14.43
CA LYS A 115 -4.56 -16.49 -14.03
C LYS A 115 -5.74 -17.34 -13.61
#